data_AF-U1P9E4-F1
#
_entry.id   AF-U1P9E4-F1
#
_cell.length_a   1.000
_cell.length_b   1.000
_cell.length_c   1.000
_cell.angle_alpha   90.00
_cell.angle_beta   90.00
_cell.angle_gamma   90.00
#
_symmetry.space_group_name_H-M   'P 1'
#
loop_
_entity.id
_entity.type
_entity.pdbx_description
1 polymer ?
#
loop_
_entity_poly.entity_id
_entity_poly.type
_entity_poly.pdbx_seq_one_letter_code
_entity_poly.pdbx_strand_id
1 'polypeptide(L)'
;MIPQVVDTVVYIEAGEVDTVYDVTTEVKVPEGLTAEDLARPVIQVADFETGRPAYEIYTFNRQVITVPLDDEAGSDTGVDRIAKQEIEREIRSVARGHVNVELTGQNNAIVYVEESDISYVIGKGGGRISDIEDRLGIDIDVRTHEDNPEAGGTATNGSGAETKPAGEVVQPEITARHVVIRMDGHVGETVEIQADDEYLFTATVSSGGDIQISRGSAIAEELEDAIDRKQRITVVPA
;
A
#
# COMPACT_ATOMS: atom_id res chain seq x y z
N MET A 1 22.62 -4.71 21.27
CA MET A 1 23.38 -5.94 21.62
C MET A 1 24.12 -6.52 20.42
N ILE A 2 23.57 -6.49 19.19
CA ILE A 2 24.22 -7.12 18.02
C ILE A 2 25.66 -6.62 17.79
N PRO A 3 25.95 -5.30 17.77
CA PRO A 3 27.34 -4.82 17.60
C PRO A 3 28.31 -5.19 18.72
N GLN A 4 27.81 -5.64 19.88
CA GLN A 4 28.66 -6.12 20.96
C GLN A 4 29.05 -7.60 20.81
N VAL A 5 28.40 -8.31 19.89
CA VAL A 5 28.63 -9.73 19.59
C VAL A 5 29.29 -9.88 18.22
N VAL A 6 28.85 -9.09 17.24
CA VAL A 6 29.37 -9.07 15.87
C VAL A 6 29.53 -7.61 15.46
N ASP A 7 30.77 -7.17 15.30
CA ASP A 7 31.11 -5.81 14.84
C ASP A 7 31.55 -5.76 13.37
N THR A 8 31.95 -6.90 12.79
CA THR A 8 32.52 -7.00 11.45
C THR A 8 32.01 -8.26 10.75
N VAL A 9 31.62 -8.14 9.48
CA VAL A 9 31.27 -9.27 8.61
C VAL A 9 32.22 -9.30 7.43
N VAL A 10 32.86 -10.45 7.17
CA VAL A 10 33.79 -10.62 6.06
C VAL A 10 33.22 -11.65 5.09
N TYR A 11 32.90 -11.20 3.88
CA TYR A 11 32.46 -12.05 2.79
C TYR A 11 33.67 -12.55 2.00
N ILE A 12 33.77 -13.88 1.86
CA ILE A 12 34.87 -14.56 1.17
C ILE A 12 34.33 -15.22 -0.08
N GLU A 13 34.85 -14.85 -1.25
CA GLU A 13 34.53 -15.47 -2.53
C GLU A 13 35.79 -16.05 -3.17
N ALA A 14 35.71 -17.27 -3.68
CA ALA A 14 36.84 -17.98 -4.31
C ALA A 14 38.14 -18.07 -3.48
N GLY A 15 38.06 -17.91 -2.16
CA GLY A 15 39.23 -17.92 -1.25
C GLY A 15 39.89 -16.55 -1.04
N GLU A 16 39.31 -15.49 -1.61
CA GLU A 16 39.74 -14.10 -1.45
C GLU A 16 38.69 -13.32 -0.65
N VAL A 17 39.13 -12.27 0.05
CA VAL A 17 38.21 -11.34 0.70
C VAL A 17 37.55 -10.52 -0.40
N ASP A 18 36.25 -10.71 -0.56
CA ASP A 18 35.46 -9.99 -1.56
C ASP A 18 34.95 -8.67 -0.98
N THR A 19 34.22 -8.73 0.14
CA THR A 19 33.62 -7.54 0.77
C THR A 19 33.74 -7.61 2.29
N VAL A 20 33.98 -6.46 2.94
CA VAL A 20 34.01 -6.32 4.40
C VAL A 20 32.95 -5.31 4.81
N TYR A 21 32.14 -5.65 5.81
CA TYR A 21 31.13 -4.77 6.38
C TYR A 21 31.40 -4.47 7.85
N ASP A 22 31.22 -3.21 8.23
CA ASP A 22 31.15 -2.75 9.61
C ASP A 22 29.71 -2.79 10.12
N VAL A 23 29.52 -3.23 11.36
CA VAL A 23 28.22 -3.32 12.04
C VAL A 23 28.20 -2.39 13.24
N THR A 24 27.49 -1.27 13.13
CA THR A 24 27.45 -0.22 14.16
C THR A 24 26.04 0.03 14.66
N THR A 25 25.89 0.64 15.84
CA THR A 25 24.57 1.14 16.31
C THR A 25 24.51 2.64 16.09
N GLU A 26 23.46 3.10 15.42
CA GLU A 26 23.17 4.52 15.23
C GLU A 26 21.79 4.86 15.79
N VAL A 27 21.58 6.12 16.17
CA VAL A 27 20.26 6.63 16.55
C VAL A 27 19.78 7.56 15.44
N LYS A 28 18.82 7.09 14.65
CA LYS A 28 18.20 7.85 13.57
C LYS A 28 16.75 7.42 13.35
N VAL A 29 16.06 8.07 12.42
CA VAL A 29 14.78 7.58 11.90
C VAL A 29 15.09 6.43 10.94
N PRO A 30 14.51 5.23 11.14
CA PRO A 30 14.73 4.10 10.24
C PRO A 30 14.30 4.42 8.81
N GLU A 31 15.04 3.87 7.84
CA GLU A 31 14.67 4.01 6.43
C GLU A 31 13.32 3.34 6.17
N GLY A 32 12.45 4.04 5.43
CA GLY A 32 11.07 3.62 5.20
C GLY A 32 10.07 3.98 6.30
N LEU A 33 10.39 4.84 7.28
CA LEU A 33 9.43 5.46 8.21
C LEU A 33 9.40 6.99 8.04
N THR A 34 8.20 7.61 8.00
CA THR A 34 8.03 9.05 7.68
C THR A 34 7.68 9.95 8.87
N ALA A 35 7.71 9.44 10.11
CA ALA A 35 7.39 10.23 11.31
C ALA A 35 8.67 10.74 12.01
N GLU A 36 8.84 12.06 12.02
CA GLU A 36 10.04 12.78 12.53
C GLU A 36 10.32 12.58 14.04
N ASP A 37 9.36 12.08 14.82
CA ASP A 37 9.47 11.95 16.29
C ASP A 37 9.89 10.55 16.81
N LEU A 38 10.36 9.65 15.94
CA LEU A 38 10.69 8.25 16.27
C LEU A 38 12.16 7.90 16.10
N ALA A 39 13.09 8.77 16.52
CA ALA A 39 14.50 8.39 16.56
C ALA A 39 14.70 7.17 17.48
N ARG A 40 15.21 6.08 16.91
CA ARG A 40 15.38 4.80 17.59
C ARG A 40 16.80 4.28 17.36
N PRO A 41 17.32 3.44 18.27
CA PRO A 41 18.55 2.71 17.98
C PRO A 41 18.30 1.72 16.84
N VAL A 42 19.03 1.91 15.74
CA VAL A 42 19.10 1.00 14.60
C VAL A 42 20.52 0.44 14.50
N ILE A 43 20.65 -0.73 13.89
CA ILE A 43 21.96 -1.31 13.59
C ILE A 43 22.22 -1.09 12.11
N GLN A 44 23.31 -0.41 11.78
CA GLN A 44 23.70 -0.15 10.40
C GLN A 44 24.81 -1.13 10.02
N VAL A 45 24.68 -1.72 8.83
CA VAL A 45 25.71 -2.54 8.20
C VAL A 45 26.22 -1.76 7.00
N ALA A 46 27.44 -1.24 7.08
CA ALA A 46 28.03 -0.40 6.06
C ALA A 46 29.26 -1.06 5.47
N ASP A 47 29.49 -0.87 4.18
CA ASP A 47 30.71 -1.31 3.51
C ASP A 47 31.93 -0.61 4.13
N PHE A 48 32.91 -1.39 4.57
CA PHE A 48 34.09 -0.91 5.30
C PHE A 48 34.96 0.02 4.45
N GLU A 49 35.05 -0.22 3.14
CA GLU A 49 35.94 0.54 2.26
C GLU A 49 35.33 1.90 1.86
N THR A 50 34.02 1.92 1.61
CA THR A 50 33.30 3.09 1.09
C THR A 50 32.55 3.86 2.16
N GLY A 51 32.29 3.24 3.31
CA GLY A 51 31.43 3.77 4.37
C GLY A 51 29.96 3.87 3.98
N ARG A 52 29.54 3.25 2.88
CA ARG A 52 28.15 3.32 2.41
C ARG A 52 27.30 2.30 3.17
N PRO A 53 26.19 2.73 3.80
CA PRO A 53 25.25 1.82 4.42
C PRO A 53 24.65 0.89 3.37
N ALA A 54 24.84 -0.42 3.53
CA ALA A 54 24.28 -1.44 2.65
C ALA A 54 23.00 -2.05 3.24
N TYR A 55 22.92 -2.15 4.58
CA TYR A 55 21.73 -2.63 5.27
C TYR A 55 21.45 -1.88 6.58
N GLU A 56 20.19 -1.92 6.99
CA GLU A 56 19.71 -1.45 8.28
C GLU A 56 18.91 -2.54 8.98
N ILE A 57 19.15 -2.73 10.28
CA ILE A 57 18.43 -3.70 11.10
C ILE A 57 17.75 -2.94 12.24
N TYR A 58 16.43 -3.06 12.33
CA TYR A 58 15.65 -2.47 13.42
C TYR A 58 14.51 -3.37 13.85
N THR A 59 13.84 -2.98 14.93
CA THR A 59 12.73 -3.73 15.50
C THR A 59 11.41 -2.99 15.27
N PHE A 60 10.44 -3.66 14.66
CA PHE A 60 9.08 -3.18 14.43
C PHE A 60 8.10 -4.23 14.99
N ASN A 61 7.09 -3.80 15.76
CA ASN A 61 6.10 -4.70 16.38
C ASN A 61 6.70 -5.96 17.06
N ARG A 62 7.84 -5.80 17.73
CA ARG A 62 8.60 -6.87 18.43
C ARG A 62 9.24 -7.92 17.51
N GLN A 63 9.33 -7.65 16.21
CA GLN A 63 10.05 -8.45 15.22
C GLN A 63 11.31 -7.71 14.74
N VAL A 64 12.37 -8.45 14.43
CA VAL A 64 13.63 -7.91 13.91
C VAL A 64 13.61 -8.00 12.39
N ILE A 65 13.79 -6.86 11.71
CA ILE A 65 13.74 -6.73 10.25
C ILE A 65 15.10 -6.24 9.76
N THR A 66 15.55 -6.73 8.60
CA THR A 66 16.76 -6.29 7.90
C THR A 66 16.37 -5.68 6.55
N VAL A 67 16.81 -4.46 6.29
CA VAL A 67 16.42 -3.62 5.15
C VAL A 67 17.67 -3.32 4.33
N PRO A 68 17.75 -3.68 3.04
CA PRO A 68 18.82 -3.22 2.18
C PRO A 68 18.65 -1.73 1.85
N LEU A 69 19.77 -1.02 1.78
CA LEU A 69 19.84 0.43 1.54
C LEU A 69 20.44 0.78 0.17
N ASP A 70 21.05 -0.20 -0.50
CA ASP A 70 21.55 -0.08 -1.87
C ASP A 70 20.40 -0.35 -2.86
N ASP A 71 19.63 0.67 -3.23
CA ASP A 71 18.98 0.75 -4.53
C ASP A 71 18.53 2.21 -4.79
N GLU A 72 19.07 2.80 -5.87
CA GLU A 72 18.60 4.08 -6.41
C GLU A 72 17.10 4.00 -6.73
N ALA A 73 16.31 4.91 -6.16
CA ALA A 73 15.05 5.41 -6.72
C ALA A 73 14.16 4.36 -7.41
N GLY A 74 13.72 3.35 -6.66
CA GLY A 74 12.54 2.55 -6.95
C GLY A 74 11.76 2.42 -5.65
N SER A 75 10.47 2.69 -5.68
CA SER A 75 9.54 2.71 -4.55
C SER A 75 9.33 1.36 -3.82
N ASP A 76 10.23 0.39 -4.01
CA ASP A 76 10.18 -0.93 -3.40
C ASP A 76 11.45 -1.14 -2.55
N THR A 77 11.39 -0.77 -1.27
CA THR A 77 12.43 -1.14 -0.32
C THR A 77 12.55 -2.66 -0.21
N GLY A 78 13.70 -3.21 0.22
CA GLY A 78 13.79 -4.67 0.39
C GLY A 78 12.81 -5.23 1.44
N VAL A 79 12.29 -4.39 2.33
CA VAL A 79 11.14 -4.73 3.21
C VAL A 79 9.88 -4.91 2.40
N ASP A 80 9.62 -4.01 1.45
CA ASP A 80 8.46 -4.08 0.57
C ASP A 80 8.49 -5.37 -0.26
N ARG A 81 9.67 -5.78 -0.74
CA ARG A 81 9.81 -7.07 -1.46
C ARG A 81 9.50 -8.28 -0.58
N ILE A 82 9.93 -8.27 0.67
CA ILE A 82 9.68 -9.37 1.62
C ILE A 82 8.20 -9.40 2.04
N ALA A 83 7.62 -8.23 2.36
CA ALA A 83 6.22 -8.08 2.69
C ALA A 83 5.34 -8.53 1.52
N LYS A 84 5.63 -8.07 0.30
CA LYS A 84 4.95 -8.48 -0.93
C LYS A 84 4.93 -9.99 -1.10
N GLN A 85 6.08 -10.66 -0.95
CA GLN A 85 6.17 -12.12 -1.08
C GLN A 85 5.38 -12.89 -0.02
N GLU A 86 5.36 -12.40 1.22
CA GLU A 86 4.63 -13.05 2.31
C GLU A 86 3.10 -12.88 2.14
N ILE A 87 2.65 -11.70 1.75
CA ILE A 87 1.24 -11.41 1.42
C ILE A 87 0.80 -12.28 0.24
N GLU A 88 1.59 -12.31 -0.84
CA GLU A 88 1.30 -13.10 -2.03
C GLU A 88 1.20 -14.60 -1.69
N ARG A 89 2.07 -15.10 -0.81
CA ARG A 89 2.03 -16.50 -0.36
C ARG A 89 0.76 -16.82 0.43
N GLU A 90 0.40 -15.97 1.39
CA GLU A 90 -0.75 -16.21 2.26
C GLU A 90 -2.06 -16.11 1.46
N ILE A 91 -2.18 -15.14 0.55
CA ILE A 91 -3.35 -14.99 -0.32
C ILE A 91 -3.41 -16.11 -1.37
N ARG A 92 -2.28 -16.54 -1.95
CA ARG A 92 -2.26 -17.69 -2.87
C ARG A 92 -2.67 -19.00 -2.20
N SER A 93 -2.57 -19.11 -0.88
CA SER A 93 -3.06 -20.30 -0.16
C SER A 93 -4.59 -20.43 -0.19
N VAL A 94 -5.30 -19.32 -0.45
CA VAL A 94 -6.77 -19.24 -0.47
C VAL A 94 -7.36 -18.90 -1.84
N ALA A 95 -6.63 -18.17 -2.68
CA ALA A 95 -6.98 -17.86 -4.07
C ALA A 95 -6.62 -19.02 -5.01
N ARG A 96 -7.37 -19.19 -6.10
CA ARG A 96 -7.12 -20.25 -7.10
C ARG A 96 -6.37 -19.72 -8.32
N GLY A 97 -6.56 -18.46 -8.64
CA GLY A 97 -5.98 -17.74 -9.76
C GLY A 97 -4.63 -17.11 -9.43
N HIS A 98 -4.19 -16.26 -10.36
CA HIS A 98 -3.00 -15.45 -10.17
C HIS A 98 -3.28 -14.33 -9.15
N VAL A 99 -2.26 -14.04 -8.34
CA VAL A 99 -2.32 -13.00 -7.30
C VAL A 99 -1.18 -12.05 -7.58
N ASN A 100 -1.49 -10.76 -7.68
CA ASN A 100 -0.49 -9.70 -7.74
C ASN A 100 -0.67 -8.80 -6.52
N VAL A 101 0.43 -8.31 -5.96
CA VAL A 101 0.43 -7.52 -4.74
C VAL A 101 1.22 -6.25 -5.00
N GLU A 102 0.61 -5.12 -4.67
CA GLU A 102 1.19 -3.79 -4.74
C GLU A 102 1.16 -3.18 -3.34
N LEU A 103 2.26 -2.57 -2.92
CA LEU A 103 2.34 -1.94 -1.61
C LEU A 103 2.12 -0.45 -1.79
N THR A 104 1.03 0.06 -1.20
CA THR A 104 0.66 1.48 -1.22
C THR A 104 1.17 2.23 0.02
N GLY A 105 1.96 1.56 0.87
CA GLY A 105 2.65 2.13 2.01
C GLY A 105 3.22 1.05 2.94
N GLN A 106 3.71 1.45 4.11
CA GLN A 106 4.37 0.55 5.07
C GLN A 106 3.47 -0.54 5.65
N ASN A 107 2.17 -0.24 5.79
CA ASN A 107 1.17 -1.15 6.37
C ASN A 107 -0.05 -1.34 5.46
N ASN A 108 0.00 -0.91 4.19
CA ASN A 108 -1.13 -1.00 3.27
C ASN A 108 -0.71 -1.76 2.01
N ALA A 109 -1.51 -2.73 1.61
CA ALA A 109 -1.30 -3.50 0.40
C ALA A 109 -2.58 -3.57 -0.44
N ILE A 110 -2.44 -3.39 -1.75
CA ILE A 110 -3.48 -3.73 -2.72
C ILE A 110 -3.15 -5.10 -3.30
N VAL A 111 -4.11 -6.01 -3.22
CA VAL A 111 -3.98 -7.39 -3.70
C VAL A 111 -4.98 -7.59 -4.83
N TYR A 112 -4.44 -7.75 -6.03
CA TYR A 112 -5.20 -8.05 -7.23
C TYR A 112 -5.40 -9.56 -7.36
N VAL A 113 -6.66 -9.98 -7.42
CA VAL A 113 -7.09 -11.38 -7.57
C VAL A 113 -8.09 -11.50 -8.72
N GLU A 114 -8.39 -12.73 -9.14
CA GLU A 114 -9.48 -12.94 -10.10
C GLU A 114 -10.84 -12.64 -9.44
N GLU A 115 -11.81 -12.16 -10.22
CA GLU A 115 -13.16 -11.81 -9.73
C GLU A 115 -13.80 -12.97 -8.95
N SER A 116 -13.60 -14.20 -9.43
CA SER A 116 -14.10 -15.41 -8.78
C SER A 116 -13.47 -15.70 -7.42
N ASP A 117 -12.30 -15.14 -7.13
CA ASP A 117 -11.54 -15.37 -5.90
C ASP A 117 -11.79 -14.32 -4.81
N ILE A 118 -12.29 -13.13 -5.14
CA ILE A 118 -12.57 -12.05 -4.16
C ILE A 118 -13.38 -12.56 -2.97
N SER A 119 -14.51 -13.24 -3.26
CA SER A 119 -15.40 -13.77 -2.22
C SER A 119 -14.72 -14.82 -1.33
N TYR A 120 -13.76 -15.58 -1.87
CA TYR A 120 -13.02 -16.59 -1.13
C TYR A 120 -11.91 -15.99 -0.28
N VAL A 121 -11.22 -14.97 -0.79
CA VAL A 121 -10.14 -14.26 -0.10
C VAL A 121 -10.70 -13.46 1.08
N ILE A 122 -11.75 -12.66 0.86
CA ILE A 122 -12.42 -11.87 1.91
C ILE A 122 -13.09 -12.80 2.95
N GLY A 123 -13.73 -13.87 2.48
CA GLY A 123 -14.49 -14.78 3.32
C GLY A 123 -15.82 -14.19 3.81
N LYS A 124 -16.58 -14.98 4.58
CA LYS A 124 -17.92 -14.58 5.05
C LYS A 124 -17.83 -13.38 5.99
N GLY A 125 -18.29 -12.22 5.54
CA GLY A 125 -18.30 -10.99 6.34
C GLY A 125 -16.91 -10.44 6.64
N GLY A 126 -15.92 -10.71 5.78
CA GLY A 126 -14.55 -10.21 5.96
C GLY A 126 -13.68 -11.02 6.91
N GLY A 127 -14.22 -12.02 7.61
CA GLY A 127 -13.48 -12.70 8.67
C GLY A 127 -12.15 -13.35 8.23
N ARG A 128 -12.04 -13.81 6.97
CA ARG A 128 -10.82 -14.45 6.50
C ARG A 128 -9.73 -13.43 6.16
N ILE A 129 -10.09 -12.33 5.50
CA ILE A 129 -9.10 -11.28 5.22
C ILE A 129 -8.63 -10.64 6.52
N SER A 130 -9.54 -10.40 7.47
CA SER A 130 -9.15 -9.90 8.80
C SER A 130 -8.23 -10.85 9.55
N ASP A 131 -8.44 -12.16 9.49
CA ASP A 131 -7.51 -13.15 10.09
C ASP A 131 -6.10 -13.12 9.44
N ILE A 132 -6.01 -12.72 8.17
CA ILE A 132 -4.76 -12.58 7.42
C ILE A 132 -4.10 -11.24 7.77
N GLU A 133 -4.86 -10.15 7.79
CA GLU A 133 -4.43 -8.80 8.21
C GLU A 133 -3.89 -8.82 9.64
N ASP A 134 -4.61 -9.44 10.59
CA ASP A 134 -4.18 -9.55 12.00
C ASP A 134 -2.85 -10.30 12.17
N ARG A 135 -2.57 -11.26 11.27
CA ARG A 135 -1.36 -12.08 11.30
C ARG A 135 -0.17 -11.38 10.66
N LEU A 136 -0.41 -10.65 9.56
CA LEU A 136 0.61 -9.94 8.80
C LEU A 136 0.86 -8.53 9.37
N GLY A 137 -0.08 -7.97 10.12
CA GLY A 137 0.00 -6.65 10.72
C GLY A 137 -0.14 -5.50 9.71
N ILE A 138 -0.85 -5.74 8.61
CA ILE A 138 -1.07 -4.79 7.51
C ILE A 138 -2.56 -4.79 7.09
N ASP A 139 -3.04 -3.68 6.54
CA ASP A 139 -4.36 -3.54 5.92
C ASP A 139 -4.28 -3.98 4.45
N ILE A 140 -5.22 -4.82 4.01
CA ILE A 140 -5.22 -5.44 2.68
C ILE A 140 -6.50 -5.05 1.92
N ASP A 141 -6.35 -4.25 0.86
CA ASP A 141 -7.40 -3.97 -0.10
C ASP A 141 -7.41 -5.03 -1.21
N VAL A 142 -8.55 -5.67 -1.46
CA VAL A 142 -8.65 -6.78 -2.43
C VAL A 142 -9.40 -6.28 -3.67
N ARG A 143 -8.73 -6.26 -4.82
CA ARG A 143 -9.25 -5.76 -6.10
C ARG A 143 -9.19 -6.80 -7.21
N THR A 144 -9.84 -6.53 -8.34
CA THR A 144 -9.73 -7.40 -9.52
C THR A 144 -8.48 -7.06 -10.34
N HIS A 145 -7.95 -8.01 -11.10
CA HIS A 145 -6.87 -7.71 -12.08
C HIS A 145 -7.29 -6.74 -13.19
N GLU A 146 -8.58 -6.51 -13.41
CA GLU A 146 -9.06 -5.49 -14.36
C GLU A 146 -8.77 -4.07 -13.84
N ASP A 147 -8.64 -3.92 -12.52
CA ASP A 147 -8.28 -2.68 -11.83
C ASP A 147 -6.76 -2.47 -11.76
N ASN A 148 -5.95 -3.41 -12.25
CA ASN A 148 -4.48 -3.32 -12.19
C ASN A 148 -3.94 -2.43 -13.33
N PRO A 149 -3.33 -1.26 -13.02
CA PRO A 149 -2.84 -0.32 -14.03
C PRO A 149 -1.70 -0.87 -14.92
N GLU A 150 -1.06 -1.99 -14.54
CA GLU A 150 0.05 -2.60 -15.28
C GLU A 150 -0.33 -3.84 -16.11
N ALA A 151 -1.61 -4.16 -16.30
CA ALA A 151 -2.05 -5.28 -17.15
C ALA A 151 -1.89 -4.97 -18.66
N GLY A 152 -0.65 -4.76 -19.09
CA GLY A 152 -0.23 -4.68 -20.47
C GLY A 152 -0.16 -6.05 -21.13
N GLY A 153 -1.28 -6.50 -21.71
CA GLY A 153 -1.28 -7.01 -23.08
C GLY A 153 -1.48 -8.52 -23.35
N THR A 154 -2.40 -8.75 -24.29
CA THR A 154 -2.60 -9.91 -25.22
C THR A 154 -3.83 -10.74 -24.84
N ALA A 155 -4.93 -10.83 -25.60
CA ALA A 155 -5.31 -10.43 -26.96
C ALA A 155 -6.85 -10.29 -26.96
N THR A 156 -7.50 -9.51 -27.82
CA THR A 156 -7.73 -9.83 -29.24
C THR A 156 -8.61 -8.72 -29.79
N ASN A 157 -8.33 -8.26 -31.01
CA ASN A 157 -9.19 -7.34 -31.77
C ASN A 157 -10.64 -7.83 -31.83
N GLY A 158 -11.49 -7.23 -30.99
CA GLY A 158 -12.94 -7.26 -31.08
C GLY A 158 -13.43 -5.82 -30.96
N SER A 159 -13.80 -5.24 -32.09
CA SER A 159 -14.35 -3.91 -32.24
C SER A 159 -15.45 -3.57 -31.24
N GLY A 160 -15.24 -2.55 -30.43
CA GLY A 160 -16.25 -1.89 -29.62
C GLY A 160 -15.69 -0.57 -29.11
N ALA A 161 -16.13 0.55 -29.69
CA ALA A 161 -15.88 1.85 -29.12
C ALA A 161 -16.71 1.97 -27.84
N GLU A 162 -16.07 2.00 -26.67
CA GLU A 162 -16.73 2.39 -25.42
C GLU A 162 -16.04 3.63 -24.84
N THR A 163 -16.79 4.71 -24.98
CA THR A 163 -16.63 6.01 -24.37
C THR A 163 -16.36 5.86 -22.88
N LYS A 164 -15.29 6.47 -22.35
CA LYS A 164 -15.10 6.67 -20.90
C LYS A 164 -16.45 7.13 -20.31
N PRO A 165 -17.03 6.45 -19.30
CA PRO A 165 -18.22 6.99 -18.65
C PRO A 165 -17.84 8.35 -18.09
N ALA A 166 -18.55 9.39 -18.54
CA ALA A 166 -18.38 10.73 -18.01
C ALA A 166 -18.89 10.69 -16.57
N GLY A 167 -17.97 10.72 -15.61
CA GLY A 167 -18.33 10.76 -14.20
C GLY A 167 -19.25 11.94 -13.89
N GLU A 168 -20.12 11.76 -12.91
CA GLU A 168 -21.08 12.77 -12.48
C GLU A 168 -20.39 13.78 -11.56
N VAL A 169 -20.45 15.06 -11.91
CA VAL A 169 -19.88 16.13 -11.07
C VAL A 169 -20.78 16.37 -9.88
N VAL A 170 -20.25 16.18 -8.68
CA VAL A 170 -20.97 16.35 -7.42
C VAL A 170 -20.39 17.51 -6.61
N GLN A 171 -21.23 18.09 -5.74
CA GLN A 171 -20.78 19.11 -4.80
C GLN A 171 -20.90 18.56 -3.36
N PRO A 172 -19.78 18.21 -2.71
CA PRO A 172 -19.79 17.76 -1.33
C PRO A 172 -20.29 18.87 -0.39
N GLU A 173 -21.16 18.52 0.54
CA GLU A 173 -21.64 19.40 1.60
C GLU A 173 -20.86 19.13 2.90
N ILE A 174 -20.16 20.15 3.38
CA ILE A 174 -19.35 20.06 4.58
C ILE A 174 -20.20 20.43 5.80
N THR A 175 -20.39 19.50 6.72
CA THR A 175 -21.08 19.73 8.00
C THR A 175 -20.11 19.76 9.17
N ALA A 176 -20.60 20.09 10.38
CA ALA A 176 -19.75 20.12 11.58
C ALA A 176 -19.10 18.77 11.93
N ARG A 177 -19.65 17.65 11.44
CA ARG A 177 -19.20 16.29 11.81
C ARG A 177 -18.92 15.37 10.62
N HIS A 178 -19.45 15.68 9.43
CA HIS A 178 -19.33 14.83 8.24
C HIS A 178 -19.17 15.67 6.98
N VAL A 179 -18.40 15.18 6.02
CA VAL A 179 -18.48 15.60 4.61
C VAL A 179 -19.48 14.67 3.93
N VAL A 180 -20.52 15.24 3.34
CA VAL A 180 -21.65 14.49 2.76
C VAL A 180 -21.71 14.71 1.26
N ILE A 181 -21.59 13.64 0.48
CA ILE A 181 -21.79 13.67 -0.97
C ILE A 181 -23.19 13.11 -1.23
N ARG A 182 -24.10 13.96 -1.72
CA ARG A 182 -25.45 13.53 -2.11
C ARG A 182 -25.45 13.16 -3.59
N MET A 183 -26.05 12.01 -3.90
CA MET A 183 -26.15 11.51 -5.26
C MET A 183 -27.59 11.12 -5.58
N ASP A 184 -28.03 11.45 -6.80
CA ASP A 184 -29.35 11.08 -7.30
C ASP A 184 -29.28 9.67 -7.95
N GLY A 185 -28.72 8.67 -7.27
CA GLY A 185 -28.54 7.32 -7.83
C GLY A 185 -27.56 6.43 -7.05
N HIS A 186 -27.24 5.26 -7.63
CA HIS A 186 -26.16 4.36 -7.19
C HIS A 186 -26.28 3.75 -5.79
N VAL A 187 -27.51 3.68 -5.24
CA VAL A 187 -27.74 3.16 -3.88
C VAL A 187 -27.25 1.71 -3.72
N GLY A 188 -26.31 1.52 -2.79
CA GLY A 188 -25.70 0.21 -2.53
C GLY A 188 -24.62 -0.18 -3.56
N GLU A 189 -24.35 0.67 -4.54
CA GLU A 189 -23.25 0.50 -5.48
C GLU A 189 -21.98 1.13 -4.90
N THR A 190 -20.85 0.59 -5.32
CA THR A 190 -19.54 1.11 -4.98
C THR A 190 -19.16 2.11 -6.06
N VAL A 191 -18.80 3.32 -5.65
CA VAL A 191 -18.48 4.41 -6.57
C VAL A 191 -17.11 4.97 -6.24
N GLU A 192 -16.40 5.35 -7.29
CA GLU A 192 -15.10 5.99 -7.21
C GLU A 192 -15.26 7.51 -7.18
N ILE A 193 -14.59 8.18 -6.26
CA ILE A 193 -14.62 9.63 -6.09
C ILE A 193 -13.27 10.18 -6.53
N GLN A 194 -13.31 11.13 -7.46
CA GLN A 194 -12.15 11.76 -8.07
C GLN A 194 -12.18 13.28 -7.89
N ALA A 195 -11.01 13.92 -7.83
CA ALA A 195 -10.83 15.36 -7.93
C ALA A 195 -10.08 15.71 -9.22
N ASP A 196 -10.69 16.48 -10.12
CA ASP A 196 -10.11 16.82 -11.44
C ASP A 196 -9.54 15.60 -12.20
N ASP A 197 -10.33 14.52 -12.25
CA ASP A 197 -9.99 13.27 -12.93
C ASP A 197 -8.87 12.45 -12.25
N GLU A 198 -8.46 12.81 -11.01
CA GLU A 198 -7.53 12.08 -10.15
C GLU A 198 -8.27 11.34 -9.02
N TYR A 199 -7.97 10.06 -8.81
CA TYR A 199 -8.60 9.22 -7.78
C TYR A 199 -8.37 9.78 -6.38
N LEU A 200 -9.43 9.91 -5.58
CA LEU A 200 -9.35 10.20 -4.15
C LEU A 200 -9.62 8.93 -3.31
N PHE A 201 -10.81 8.34 -3.47
CA PHE A 201 -11.21 7.16 -2.70
C PHE A 201 -12.45 6.49 -3.29
N THR A 202 -12.67 5.24 -2.89
CA THR A 202 -13.86 4.47 -3.24
C THR A 202 -14.81 4.39 -2.04
N ALA A 203 -16.11 4.58 -2.26
CA ALA A 203 -17.11 4.48 -1.20
C ALA A 203 -18.39 3.81 -1.71
N THR A 204 -19.07 3.08 -0.81
CA THR A 204 -20.39 2.54 -1.11
C THR A 204 -21.46 3.56 -0.76
N VAL A 205 -22.37 3.82 -1.70
CA VAL A 205 -23.48 4.76 -1.48
C VAL A 205 -24.46 4.14 -0.48
N SER A 206 -24.82 4.90 0.56
CA SER A 206 -25.74 4.43 1.58
C SER A 206 -27.15 4.20 1.01
N SER A 207 -28.00 3.49 1.76
CA SER A 207 -29.43 3.35 1.42
C SER A 207 -30.17 4.69 1.27
N GLY A 208 -29.61 5.78 1.80
CA GLY A 208 -30.12 7.15 1.69
C GLY A 208 -29.70 7.90 0.43
N GLY A 209 -28.90 7.30 -0.46
CA GLY A 209 -28.37 7.97 -1.65
C GLY A 209 -27.23 8.95 -1.36
N ASP A 210 -26.58 8.78 -0.22
CA ASP A 210 -25.51 9.66 0.24
C ASP A 210 -24.28 8.88 0.72
N ILE A 211 -23.12 9.48 0.54
CA ILE A 211 -21.86 9.04 1.12
C ILE A 211 -21.52 10.01 2.24
N GLN A 212 -21.43 9.49 3.47
CA GLN A 212 -21.08 10.27 4.64
C GLN A 212 -19.69 9.89 5.12
N ILE A 213 -18.77 10.85 5.07
CA ILE A 213 -17.40 10.67 5.56
C ILE A 213 -17.27 11.46 6.86
N SER A 214 -16.87 10.81 7.95
CA SER A 214 -16.64 11.49 9.21
C SER A 214 -15.48 12.48 9.09
N ARG A 215 -15.71 13.72 9.50
CA ARG A 215 -14.72 14.79 9.49
C ARG A 215 -13.57 14.47 10.46
N GLY A 216 -12.33 14.69 10.02
CA GLY A 216 -11.10 14.30 10.75
C GLY A 216 -10.60 12.89 10.42
N SER A 217 -11.19 12.22 9.43
CA SER A 217 -10.53 11.09 8.76
C SER A 217 -9.58 11.62 7.68
N ALA A 218 -8.54 10.86 7.34
CA ALA A 218 -7.61 11.22 6.26
C ALA A 218 -8.35 11.48 4.93
N ILE A 219 -9.36 10.67 4.63
CA ILE A 219 -10.21 10.80 3.44
C ILE A 219 -11.03 12.11 3.47
N ALA A 220 -11.53 12.52 4.64
CA ALA A 220 -12.23 13.79 4.78
C ALA A 220 -11.27 14.98 4.63
N GLU A 221 -10.06 14.88 5.18
CA GLU A 221 -9.04 15.94 5.05
C GLU A 221 -8.62 16.13 3.59
N GLU A 222 -8.40 15.04 2.86
CA GLU A 222 -8.03 15.07 1.44
C GLU A 222 -9.15 15.61 0.55
N LEU A 223 -10.40 15.23 0.84
CA LEU A 223 -11.58 15.77 0.16
C LEU A 223 -11.82 17.25 0.49
N GLU A 224 -11.60 17.68 1.74
CA GLU A 224 -11.69 19.09 2.14
C GLU A 224 -10.60 19.93 1.46
N ASP A 225 -9.36 19.42 1.38
CA ASP A 225 -8.24 20.03 0.66
C ASP A 225 -8.56 20.21 -0.83
N ALA A 226 -9.16 19.21 -1.47
CA ALA A 226 -9.55 19.28 -2.87
C ALA A 226 -10.64 20.34 -3.12
N ILE A 227 -11.61 20.46 -2.21
CA ILE A 227 -12.65 21.50 -2.25
C ILE A 227 -12.03 22.89 -2.06
N ASP A 228 -11.10 23.05 -1.12
CA ASP A 228 -10.40 24.31 -0.85
C ASP A 228 -9.54 24.75 -2.05
N ARG A 229 -8.95 23.79 -2.75
CA ARG A 229 -8.25 23.97 -4.04
C ARG A 229 -9.20 24.24 -5.22
N LYS A 230 -10.51 24.22 -5.00
CA LYS A 230 -11.58 24.38 -6.01
C LYS A 230 -11.52 23.34 -7.13
N GLN A 231 -11.03 22.14 -6.83
CA GLN A 231 -11.00 21.04 -7.77
C GLN A 231 -12.42 20.51 -8.01
N ARG A 232 -12.68 19.98 -9.20
CA ARG A 232 -13.99 19.40 -9.53
C ARG A 232 -14.09 18.00 -8.96
N ILE A 233 -15.03 17.79 -8.04
CA ILE A 233 -15.28 16.46 -7.49
C ILE A 233 -16.23 15.71 -8.42
N THR A 234 -15.81 14.53 -8.85
CA THR A 234 -16.52 13.71 -9.83
C THR A 234 -16.69 12.32 -9.25
N VAL A 235 -17.84 11.70 -9.49
CA VAL A 235 -18.11 10.33 -9.09
C VAL A 235 -18.26 9.46 -10.33
N VAL A 236 -17.50 8.38 -10.37
CA VAL A 236 -17.52 7.40 -11.44
C VAL A 236 -18.09 6.11 -10.88
N PRO A 237 -19.16 5.54 -11.47
CA PRO A 237 -19.62 4.20 -11.11
C PRO A 237 -18.49 3.21 -11.38
N ALA A 238 -18.14 2.39 -10.39
CA ALA A 238 -17.21 1.27 -10.56
C ALA A 238 -17.93 0.08 -11.21
#